data_AF-A0A6P1AG38-F1
#
_entry.id   AF-A0A6P1AG38-F1
#
_cell.length_a   1.000
_cell.length_b   1.000
_cell.length_c   1.000
_cell.angle_alpha   90.00
_cell.angle_beta   90.00
_cell.angle_gamma   90.00
#
_symmetry.space_group_name_H-M   'P 1'
#
loop_
_entity.id
_entity.type
_entity.pdbx_description
1 polymer ?
#
loop_
_entity_poly.entity_id
_entity_poly.type
_entity_poly.pdbx_seq_one_letter_code
_entity_poly.pdbx_strand_id
1 'polypeptide(L)'
;MSNSSEKSNSEQVLAQHRGWIISKISVNNRLWLRWQHPQESFARYGCLCSEEGLEEKLAYTISQIDLIIELESTEQIPDKK
;
A
#
# COMPACT_ATOMS: atom_id res chain seq x y z
N MET A 1 -11.94 20.13 30.65
CA MET A 1 -13.02 19.59 29.81
C MET A 1 -12.39 18.68 28.78
N SER A 2 -12.59 17.38 28.94
CA SER A 2 -12.13 16.35 28.01
C SER A 2 -12.92 16.44 26.71
N ASN A 3 -12.25 16.29 25.57
CA ASN A 3 -12.78 15.54 24.44
C ASN A 3 -11.60 15.05 23.60
N SER A 4 -11.10 13.89 24.02
CA SER A 4 -10.35 12.94 23.20
C SER A 4 -11.17 12.57 21.97
N SER A 5 -10.77 13.06 20.80
CA SER A 5 -11.14 12.43 19.53
C SER A 5 -9.88 11.85 18.90
N GLU A 6 -9.27 10.89 19.58
CA GLU A 6 -8.46 9.89 18.90
C GLU A 6 -9.43 9.08 18.04
N LYS A 7 -9.73 9.58 16.85
CA LYS A 7 -10.24 8.74 15.77
C LYS A 7 -9.15 7.72 15.55
N SER A 8 -9.31 6.54 16.13
CA SER A 8 -8.55 5.35 15.80
C SER A 8 -8.70 5.16 14.29
N ASN A 9 -7.72 5.64 13.52
CA ASN A 9 -7.60 5.34 12.10
C ASN A 9 -7.22 3.86 12.01
N SER A 10 -8.21 2.98 12.17
CA SER A 10 -8.01 1.54 12.12
C SER A 10 -7.69 1.16 10.69
N GLU A 11 -6.42 0.88 10.46
CA GLU A 11 -5.93 0.29 9.23
C GLU A 11 -6.59 -1.07 9.01
N GLN A 12 -7.13 -1.28 7.83
CA GLN A 12 -7.74 -2.53 7.41
C GLN A 12 -6.91 -3.14 6.29
N VAL A 13 -6.36 -4.33 6.52
CA VAL A 13 -5.68 -5.09 5.46
C VAL A 13 -6.73 -5.57 4.45
N LEU A 14 -6.48 -5.30 3.18
CA LEU A 14 -7.34 -5.71 2.07
C LEU A 14 -6.79 -6.92 1.33
N ALA A 15 -5.47 -6.97 1.16
CA ALA A 15 -4.81 -8.05 0.45
C ALA A 15 -3.35 -8.21 0.92
N GLN A 16 -2.81 -9.40 0.63
CA GLN A 16 -1.37 -9.65 0.64
C GLN A 16 -0.98 -10.17 -0.75
N HIS A 17 0.08 -9.62 -1.33
CA HIS A 17 0.55 -10.00 -2.66
C HIS A 17 2.07 -10.11 -2.68
N ARG A 18 2.60 -11.31 -2.94
CA ARG A 18 4.06 -11.58 -2.98
C ARG A 18 4.81 -11.04 -1.75
N GLY A 19 4.21 -11.15 -0.57
CA GLY A 19 4.77 -10.65 0.70
C GLY A 19 4.51 -9.17 0.98
N TRP A 20 4.05 -8.38 0.02
CA TRP A 20 3.59 -7.03 0.25
C TRP A 20 2.21 -7.05 0.91
N ILE A 21 1.98 -6.09 1.81
CA ILE A 21 0.68 -5.89 2.46
C ILE A 21 0.01 -4.68 1.81
N ILE A 22 -1.24 -4.84 1.38
CA ILE A 22 -2.06 -3.74 0.86
C ILE A 22 -3.21 -3.50 1.84
N SER A 23 -3.34 -2.26 2.31
CA SER A 23 -4.30 -1.88 3.33
C SER A 23 -5.04 -0.60 2.95
N LYS A 24 -6.21 -0.39 3.56
CA LYS A 24 -6.89 0.90 3.55
C LYS A 24 -6.87 1.53 4.93
N ILE A 25 -6.76 2.85 4.96
CA ILE A 25 -6.86 3.64 6.17
C ILE A 25 -7.64 4.92 5.86
N SER A 26 -8.51 5.34 6.77
CA SER A 26 -9.11 6.67 6.70
C SER A 26 -8.20 7.65 7.42
N VAL A 27 -7.80 8.74 6.80
CA VAL A 27 -7.02 9.82 7.41
C VAL A 27 -7.66 11.15 7.03
N ASN A 28 -8.01 11.99 8.01
CA ASN A 28 -8.68 13.27 7.79
C ASN A 28 -9.94 13.14 6.91
N ASN A 29 -10.77 12.13 7.18
CA ASN A 29 -11.97 11.77 6.41
C ASN A 29 -11.72 11.45 4.93
N ARG A 30 -10.49 11.13 4.55
CA ARG A 30 -10.14 10.66 3.20
C ARG A 30 -9.68 9.22 3.28
N LEU A 31 -10.13 8.40 2.34
CA LEU A 31 -9.68 7.03 2.23
C LEU A 31 -8.35 6.98 1.48
N TRP A 32 -7.40 6.25 2.06
CA TRP A 32 -6.10 5.99 1.46
C TRP A 32 -5.94 4.49 1.28
N LEU A 33 -5.57 4.10 0.07
CA LEU A 33 -5.02 2.78 -0.20
C LEU A 33 -3.50 2.88 -0.03
N ARG A 34 -2.92 2.00 0.78
CA ARG A 34 -1.49 1.98 1.07
C ARG A 34 -0.93 0.59 0.85
N TRP A 35 0.36 0.52 0.56
CA TRP A 35 1.05 -0.76 0.46
C TRP A 35 2.44 -0.71 1.12
N GLN A 36 2.80 -1.81 1.76
CA GLN A 36 4.00 -1.98 2.55
C GLN A 36 4.88 -3.07 1.94
N HIS A 37 6.14 -2.70 1.72
CA HIS A 37 7.17 -3.63 1.27
C HIS A 37 7.46 -4.68 2.37
N PRO A 38 7.67 -5.97 2.04
CA PRO A 38 7.87 -7.04 3.02
C PRO A 38 9.03 -6.82 4.00
N GLN A 39 10.04 -6.05 3.58
CA GLN A 39 11.22 -5.72 4.41
C GLN A 39 11.07 -4.41 5.21
N GLU A 40 9.96 -3.69 5.04
CA GLU A 40 9.70 -2.44 5.73
C GLU A 40 8.69 -2.66 6.86
N SER A 41 8.82 -1.88 7.94
CA SER A 41 7.92 -1.95 9.10
C SER A 41 6.69 -1.06 8.98
N PHE A 42 6.64 -0.18 7.98
CA PHE A 42 5.56 0.77 7.77
C PHE A 42 5.24 0.89 6.28
N ALA A 43 3.97 1.16 5.95
CA ALA A 43 3.56 1.44 4.58
C ALA A 43 4.17 2.76 4.08
N ARG A 44 5.10 2.67 3.13
CA ARG A 44 5.78 3.82 2.52
C ARG A 44 5.00 4.43 1.36
N TYR A 45 4.16 3.62 0.71
CA TYR A 45 3.46 4.02 -0.51
C TYR A 45 1.96 4.09 -0.27
N GLY A 46 1.29 4.99 -0.99
CA GLY A 46 -0.16 5.07 -0.96
C GLY A 46 -0.74 6.07 -1.94
N CYS A 47 -2.03 5.93 -2.20
CA CYS A 47 -2.80 6.87 -3.00
C CYS A 47 -4.18 7.11 -2.37
N LEU A 48 -4.75 8.27 -2.69
CA LEU A 48 -6.14 8.57 -2.34
C LEU A 48 -7.08 7.70 -3.19
N CYS A 49 -8.13 7.19 -2.55
CA CYS A 49 -9.20 6.47 -3.23
C CYS A 49 -10.57 6.89 -2.69
N SER A 50 -11.61 6.58 -3.45
CA SER A 50 -12.99 6.54 -2.98
C SER A 50 -13.37 5.10 -2.64
N GLU A 51 -14.44 4.90 -1.87
CA GLU A 51 -14.97 3.55 -1.62
C GLU A 51 -15.41 2.87 -2.94
N GLU A 52 -16.04 3.62 -3.85
CA GLU A 52 -16.47 3.11 -5.17
C GLU A 52 -15.29 2.70 -6.06
N GLY A 53 -14.17 3.42 -5.98
CA GLY A 53 -12.96 3.14 -6.79
C GLY A 53 -11.96 2.21 -6.12
N LEU A 54 -12.28 1.65 -4.95
CA LEU A 54 -11.33 0.89 -4.13
C LEU A 54 -10.85 -0.38 -4.83
N GLU A 55 -11.76 -1.14 -5.45
CA GLU A 55 -11.43 -2.41 -6.12
C GLU A 55 -10.51 -2.19 -7.33
N GLU A 56 -10.83 -1.20 -8.18
CA GLU A 56 -9.99 -0.83 -9.33
C GLU A 56 -8.60 -0.36 -8.87
N LYS A 57 -8.54 0.45 -7.81
CA LYS A 57 -7.27 0.91 -7.25
C LYS A 57 -6.47 -0.21 -6.61
N LEU A 58 -7.13 -1.18 -5.99
CA LEU A 58 -6.48 -2.38 -5.46
C LEU A 58 -5.85 -3.20 -6.59
N ALA A 59 -6.60 -3.48 -7.66
CA ALA A 59 -6.08 -4.20 -8.82
C ALA A 59 -4.90 -3.46 -9.47
N TYR A 60 -5.00 -2.14 -9.63
CA TYR A 60 -3.90 -1.32 -10.12
C TYR A 60 -2.68 -1.34 -9.19
N THR A 61 -2.88 -1.34 -7.88
CA THR A 61 -1.77 -1.41 -6.91
C THR A 61 -1.04 -2.75 -7.00
N ILE A 62 -1.78 -3.85 -7.19
CA ILE A 62 -1.18 -5.18 -7.42
C ILE A 62 -0.30 -5.16 -8.67
N SER A 63 -0.77 -4.59 -9.78
CA SER A 63 0.03 -4.51 -11.01
C SER A 63 1.27 -3.62 -10.86
N GLN A 64 1.20 -2.55 -10.07
CA GLN A 64 2.37 -1.74 -9.73
C GLN A 64 3.40 -2.53 -8.89
N ILE A 65 2.94 -3.34 -7.93
CA ILE A 65 3.83 -4.21 -7.15
C ILE A 65 4.52 -5.25 -8.05
N ASP A 66 3.78 -5.88 -8.96
CA ASP A 66 4.36 -6.83 -9.92
C ASP A 66 5.44 -6.15 -10.78
N LEU A 67 5.17 -4.94 -11.26
CA LEU A 67 6.14 -4.15 -12.04
C LEU A 67 7.39 -3.80 -11.22
N ILE A 68 7.23 -3.37 -9.96
CA ILE A 68 8.37 -3.08 -9.06
C ILE A 68 9.26 -4.31 -8.92
N ILE A 69 8.67 -5.48 -8.66
CA ILE A 69 9.41 -6.73 -8.50
C ILE A 69 10.15 -7.11 -9.79
N GLU A 70 9.50 -6.94 -10.95
CA GLU A 70 10.12 -7.21 -12.26
C GLU A 70 11.32 -6.29 -12.50
N LEU A 71 11.18 -5.00 -12.24
CA LEU A 71 12.26 -4.03 -12.37
C LEU A 71 13.43 -4.34 -11.43
N GLU A 72 13.15 -4.60 -10.15
CA GLU A 72 14.17 -4.98 -9.16
C GLU A 72 14.91 -6.27 -9.53
N SER A 73 14.23 -7.22 -10.19
CA SER A 73 14.87 -8.45 -10.68
C SER A 73 15.76 -8.22 -11.90
N THR A 74 15.42 -7.23 -12.74
CA THR A 74 16.18 -6.88 -13.94
C THR A 74 17.44 -6.09 -13.60
N GLU A 75 17.38 -5.22 -12.59
CA GLU A 75 18.55 -4.45 -12.11
C GLU A 75 19.56 -5.30 -11.32
N GLN A 76 19.19 -6.51 -10.90
CA GLN A 76 20.09 -7.45 -10.21
C GLN A 76 20.98 -8.29 -11.16
N ILE A 77 20.96 -8.06 -12.47
CA ILE A 77 21.91 -8.70 -13.38
C ILE A 77 23.28 -8.05 -13.13
N PRO A 78 24.28 -8.79 -12.59
CA PRO A 78 25.60 -8.22 -12.40
C PRO A 78 26.20 -7.90 -13.77
N ASP A 79 26.72 -6.68 -13.92
CA ASP A 79 27.60 -6.31 -15.03
C ASP A 79 28.71 -7.38 -15.11
N LYS A 80 28.60 -8.26 -16.11
CA LYS A 80 29.69 -9.16 -16.48
C LYS A 80 30.81 -8.28 -17.03
N LYS A 81 31.74 -7.87 -16.16
CA LYS A 81 33.10 -7.51 -16.54
C LYS A 81 33.91 -8.74 -16.89
#